data_AF-A0A934GKD0-F1
#
_entry.id   AF-A0A934GKD0-F1
#
_cell.length_a   1.000
_cell.length_b   1.000
_cell.length_c   1.000
_cell.angle_alpha   90.00
_cell.angle_beta   90.00
_cell.angle_gamma   90.00
#
_symmetry.space_group_name_H-M   'P 1'
#
loop_
_entity.id
_entity.type
_entity.pdbx_description
1 polymer ?
#
loop_
_entity_poly.entity_id
_entity_poly.type
_entity_poly.pdbx_seq_one_letter_code
_entity_poly.pdbx_strand_id
1 'polypeptide(L)'
;MAAMQPRRVEILPSFVAAYDDLDPEIQQRTQEAVIHFSDRSADNALRPELKNGLDNVWGFRVTGRYRAFYKKLRDKDGAIYCLFHVGHHDDYRVLKNLSSRVSISMVTSGSTQIKINFGMAPGASVPQPAEKPLQQNVNRHGRKKKKH
;
A
#
# COMPACT_ATOMS: atom_id res chain seq x y z
N MET A 1 -14.23 22.19 9.79
CA MET A 1 -13.81 20.85 9.32
C MET A 1 -12.40 20.63 9.85
N ALA A 2 -12.17 19.63 10.72
CA ALA A 2 -10.85 19.38 11.27
C ALA A 2 -9.92 18.90 10.14
N ALA A 3 -8.89 19.67 9.82
CA ALA A 3 -7.85 19.23 8.89
C ALA A 3 -7.20 17.96 9.47
N MET A 4 -7.41 16.82 8.81
CA MET A 4 -6.74 15.58 9.19
C MET A 4 -5.24 15.77 8.96
N GLN A 5 -4.48 15.84 10.06
CA GLN A 5 -3.03 15.93 9.99
C GLN A 5 -2.46 14.67 9.30
N PRO A 6 -1.51 14.82 8.37
CA PRO A 6 -0.88 13.67 7.71
C PRO A 6 -0.19 12.78 8.74
N ARG A 7 -0.04 11.49 8.40
CA ARG A 7 0.72 10.56 9.24
C ARG A 7 2.20 10.93 9.21
N ARG A 8 2.86 10.79 10.36
CA ARG A 8 4.32 10.79 10.43
C ARG A 8 4.80 9.43 9.93
N VAL A 9 5.22 9.41 8.68
CA VAL A 9 5.66 8.20 7.98
C VAL A 9 7.18 8.26 7.80
N GLU A 10 7.85 7.17 8.15
CA GLU A 10 9.28 7.00 7.92
C GLU A 10 9.53 5.80 7.02
N ILE A 11 10.35 5.98 6.00
CA ILE A 11 10.70 4.93 5.05
C ILE A 11 12.12 4.47 5.35
N LEU A 12 12.25 3.22 5.79
CA LEU A 12 13.54 2.66 6.14
C LEU A 12 14.31 2.21 4.89
N PRO A 13 15.66 2.14 4.95
CA PRO A 13 16.47 1.70 3.82
C PRO A 13 16.10 0.31 3.28
N SER A 14 15.66 -0.61 4.15
CA SER A 14 15.20 -1.94 3.72
C SER A 14 13.92 -1.91 2.90
N PHE A 15 13.08 -0.87 3.07
CA PHE A 15 11.91 -0.67 2.23
C PHE A 15 12.32 -0.19 0.84
N VAL A 16 13.27 0.74 0.76
CA VAL A 16 13.78 1.28 -0.51
C VAL A 16 14.43 0.17 -1.32
N ALA A 17 15.30 -0.64 -0.71
CA ALA A 17 15.91 -1.78 -1.39
C ALA A 17 14.86 -2.76 -1.94
N ALA A 18 13.85 -3.10 -1.12
CA ALA A 18 12.78 -4.00 -1.56
C ALA A 18 11.88 -3.36 -2.64
N TYR A 19 11.76 -2.04 -2.66
CA TYR A 19 11.00 -1.29 -3.67
C TYR A 19 11.74 -1.27 -5.02
N ASP A 20 13.05 -1.04 -4.99
CA ASP A 20 13.89 -1.00 -6.20
C ASP A 20 13.91 -2.35 -6.94
N ASP A 21 13.73 -3.47 -6.21
CA ASP A 21 13.63 -4.82 -6.77
C ASP A 21 12.26 -5.15 -7.40
N LEU A 22 11.24 -4.29 -7.27
CA LEU A 22 9.90 -4.52 -7.83
C LEU A 22 9.81 -4.15 -9.31
N ASP A 23 8.85 -4.78 -10.01
CA ASP A 23 8.46 -4.35 -11.36
C ASP A 23 8.00 -2.87 -11.36
N PRO A 24 8.28 -2.08 -12.42
CA PRO A 24 7.93 -0.66 -12.49
C PRO A 24 6.44 -0.36 -12.26
N GLU A 25 5.55 -1.25 -12.71
CA GLU A 25 4.12 -1.11 -12.45
C GLU A 25 3.80 -1.21 -10.95
N ILE A 26 4.43 -2.17 -10.25
CA ILE A 26 4.22 -2.37 -8.83
C ILE A 26 4.88 -1.25 -8.02
N GLN A 27 6.01 -0.72 -8.48
CA GLN A 27 6.64 0.48 -7.92
C GLN A 27 5.68 1.68 -7.95
N GLN A 28 5.03 1.94 -9.08
CA GLN A 28 4.06 3.03 -9.21
C GLN A 28 2.87 2.84 -8.26
N ARG A 29 2.31 1.62 -8.20
CA ARG A 29 1.23 1.29 -7.27
C ARG A 29 1.63 1.41 -5.81
N THR A 30 2.86 1.02 -5.48
CA THR A 30 3.39 1.14 -4.12
C THR A 30 3.48 2.61 -3.74
N GLN A 31 3.99 3.45 -4.64
CA GLN A 31 4.07 4.89 -4.42
C GLN A 31 2.68 5.51 -4.17
N GLU A 32 1.69 5.23 -5.04
CA GLU A 32 0.31 5.69 -4.87
C GLU A 32 -0.25 5.28 -3.49
N ALA A 33 -0.06 4.01 -3.12
CA ALA A 33 -0.53 3.48 -1.84
C ALA A 33 0.16 4.15 -0.63
N VAL A 34 1.47 4.42 -0.72
CA VAL A 34 2.23 5.12 0.33
C VAL A 34 1.79 6.58 0.48
N ILE A 35 1.52 7.28 -0.63
CA ILE A 35 0.99 8.65 -0.61
C ILE A 35 -0.38 8.66 0.09
N HIS A 36 -1.30 7.80 -0.35
CA HIS A 36 -2.62 7.67 0.27
C HIS A 36 -2.56 7.28 1.75
N PHE A 37 -1.60 6.45 2.13
CA PHE A 37 -1.37 6.07 3.51
C PHE A 37 -0.91 7.26 4.34
N SER A 38 0.00 8.07 3.80
CA SER A 38 0.59 9.23 4.47
C SER A 38 -0.43 10.36 4.64
N ASP A 39 -1.20 10.65 3.58
CA ASP A 39 -2.18 11.75 3.56
C ASP A 39 -3.54 11.37 4.19
N ARG A 40 -3.70 10.11 4.61
CA ARG A 40 -4.98 9.55 5.11
C ARG A 40 -6.15 9.68 4.13
N SER A 41 -5.87 10.01 2.86
CA SER A 41 -6.89 10.31 1.85
C SER A 41 -7.70 9.07 1.45
N ALA A 42 -7.15 7.87 1.65
CA ALA A 42 -7.81 6.60 1.30
C ALA A 42 -7.66 5.52 2.40
N ASP A 43 -7.80 5.92 3.67
CA ASP A 43 -7.61 5.00 4.81
C ASP A 43 -8.43 3.71 4.73
N ASN A 44 -9.68 3.84 4.27
CA ASN A 44 -10.61 2.71 4.10
C ASN A 44 -10.22 1.77 2.95
N ALA A 45 -9.51 2.27 1.93
CA ALA A 45 -9.12 1.49 0.76
C ALA A 45 -7.89 0.61 1.05
N LEU A 46 -7.00 1.08 1.92
CA LEU A 46 -5.73 0.42 2.21
C LEU A 46 -5.86 -0.82 3.10
N ARG A 47 -6.97 -0.93 3.85
CA ARG A 47 -7.30 -2.04 4.75
C ARG A 47 -6.07 -2.52 5.55
N PRO A 48 -5.51 -1.68 6.43
CA PRO A 48 -4.36 -2.05 7.24
C PRO A 48 -4.71 -3.24 8.14
N GLU A 49 -3.91 -4.30 8.06
CA GLU A 49 -4.10 -5.53 8.82
C GLU A 49 -2.86 -5.80 9.69
N LEU A 50 -3.10 -6.11 10.97
CA LEU A 50 -2.07 -6.61 11.88
C LEU A 50 -1.69 -8.03 11.47
N LYS A 51 -0.39 -8.33 11.41
CA LYS A 51 0.11 -9.65 11.04
C LYS A 51 0.31 -10.51 12.28
N ASN A 52 -0.51 -11.55 12.38
CA ASN A 52 -0.43 -12.52 13.47
C ASN A 52 0.95 -13.21 13.49
N GLY A 53 1.51 -13.40 14.68
CA GLY A 53 2.82 -14.03 14.87
C GLY A 53 4.02 -13.12 14.61
N LEU A 54 3.79 -11.84 14.29
CA LEU A 54 4.84 -10.83 14.15
C LEU A 54 4.57 -9.66 15.11
N ASP A 55 5.61 -9.23 15.83
CA ASP A 55 5.46 -8.21 16.86
C ASP A 55 5.22 -6.82 16.25
N ASN A 56 3.97 -6.33 16.42
CA ASN A 56 3.52 -5.00 16.01
C ASN A 56 3.79 -4.69 14.52
N VAL A 57 3.70 -5.71 13.67
CA VAL A 57 3.82 -5.57 12.21
C VAL A 57 2.44 -5.44 11.61
N TRP A 58 2.26 -4.38 10.83
CA TRP A 58 1.07 -4.11 10.07
C TRP A 58 1.40 -4.18 8.59
N GLY A 59 0.40 -4.47 7.76
CA GLY A 59 0.55 -4.37 6.32
C GLY A 59 -0.71 -3.85 5.66
N PHE A 60 -0.54 -2.97 4.68
CA PHE A 60 -1.62 -2.51 3.81
C PHE A 60 -1.43 -3.05 2.40
N ARG A 61 -2.54 -3.10 1.67
CA ARG A 61 -2.59 -3.69 0.33
C ARG A 61 -2.06 -2.70 -0.70
N VAL A 62 -1.12 -3.16 -1.53
CA VAL A 62 -0.68 -2.44 -2.74
C VAL A 62 -1.41 -3.01 -3.96
N THR A 63 -1.37 -4.34 -4.13
CA THR A 63 -2.12 -5.06 -5.17
C THR A 63 -2.75 -6.33 -4.59
N GLY A 64 -3.30 -7.22 -5.42
CA GLY A 64 -3.77 -8.54 -4.95
C GLY A 64 -2.68 -9.43 -4.35
N ARG A 65 -1.43 -9.26 -4.79
CA ARG A 65 -0.30 -10.13 -4.42
C ARG A 65 0.73 -9.42 -3.54
N TYR A 66 0.83 -8.09 -3.66
CA TYR A 66 1.84 -7.29 -2.99
C TYR A 66 1.25 -6.46 -1.84
N ARG A 67 2.03 -6.37 -0.76
CA ARG A 67 1.71 -5.59 0.43
C ARG A 67 2.92 -4.78 0.87
N ALA A 68 2.64 -3.59 1.40
CA ALA A 68 3.63 -2.78 2.09
C ALA A 68 3.48 -3.00 3.59
N PHE A 69 4.59 -3.19 4.28
CA PHE A 69 4.66 -3.55 5.68
C PHE A 69 5.32 -2.45 6.50
N TYR A 70 4.73 -2.17 7.65
CA TYR A 70 5.16 -1.12 8.55
C TYR A 70 5.03 -1.53 10.01
N LYS A 71 5.77 -0.87 10.88
CA LYS A 71 5.54 -0.90 12.33
C LYS A 71 4.93 0.42 12.78
N LYS A 72 3.99 0.34 13.71
CA LYS A 72 3.42 1.53 14.37
C LYS A 72 4.14 1.74 15.68
N LEU A 73 5.03 2.72 15.72
CA LEU A 73 5.76 3.12 16.92
C LEU A 73 5.12 4.37 17.54
N ARG A 74 5.46 4.67 18.79
CA ARG A 74 4.98 5.86 19.49
C ARG A 74 6.15 6.57 20.14
N ASP A 75 6.32 7.85 19.83
CA ASP A 75 7.29 8.74 20.45
C ASP A 75 6.57 9.80 21.31
N LYS A 76 7.32 10.81 21.78
CA LYS A 76 6.78 11.93 22.56
C LYS A 76 5.83 12.80 21.73
N ASP A 77 6.05 12.88 20.42
CA ASP A 77 5.34 13.73 19.47
C ASP A 77 4.14 13.02 18.80
N GLY A 78 3.95 11.71 19.01
CA GLY A 78 2.78 10.96 18.54
C GLY A 78 3.12 9.58 17.99
N ALA A 79 2.30 9.13 17.03
CA ALA A 79 2.50 7.85 16.36
C ALA A 79 3.39 8.01 15.12
N ILE A 80 4.41 7.17 14.99
CA ILE A 80 5.28 7.07 13.83
C ILE A 80 4.99 5.75 13.12
N TYR A 81 4.89 5.80 11.80
CA TYR A 81 4.63 4.63 10.95
C TYR A 81 5.88 4.33 10.12
N CYS A 82 6.63 3.31 10.51
CA CYS A 82 7.92 2.99 9.90
C CYS A 82 7.74 1.89 8.86
N LEU A 83 7.73 2.25 7.57
CA LEU A 83 7.71 1.31 6.46
C LEU A 83 9.08 0.68 6.32
N PHE A 84 9.13 -0.64 6.34
CA PHE A 84 10.40 -1.37 6.34
C PHE A 84 10.52 -2.43 5.24
N HIS A 85 9.41 -2.80 4.61
CA HIS A 85 9.42 -3.77 3.51
C HIS A 85 8.20 -3.62 2.59
N VAL A 86 8.36 -3.92 1.31
CA VAL A 86 7.27 -4.15 0.35
C VAL A 86 7.58 -5.42 -0.42
N GLY A 87 6.57 -6.29 -0.60
CA GLY A 87 6.80 -7.59 -1.20
C GLY A 87 5.55 -8.45 -1.29
N HIS A 88 5.73 -9.71 -1.68
CA HIS A 88 4.62 -10.66 -1.77
C HIS A 88 4.00 -10.91 -0.40
N HIS A 89 2.68 -11.09 -0.36
CA HIS A 89 1.95 -11.28 0.90
C HIS A 89 2.33 -12.57 1.67
N ASP A 90 3.00 -13.51 1.02
CA ASP A 90 3.49 -14.78 1.58
C ASP A 90 4.92 -14.72 2.13
N ASP A 91 5.61 -13.58 2.00
CA ASP A 91 7.03 -13.48 2.37
C ASP A 91 7.26 -13.31 3.89
N TYR A 92 6.64 -14.18 4.68
CA TYR A 92 6.68 -14.14 6.14
C TYR A 92 8.09 -14.32 6.71
N ARG A 93 9.00 -15.00 5.98
CA ARG A 93 10.38 -15.23 6.42
C ARG A 93 11.18 -13.93 6.43
N VAL A 94 11.10 -13.16 5.34
CA VAL A 94 11.75 -11.86 5.24
C VAL A 94 11.19 -10.91 6.29
N LEU A 95 9.86 -10.90 6.47
CA LEU A 95 9.19 -10.08 7.48
C LEU A 95 9.64 -10.39 8.91
N LYS A 96 9.78 -11.66 9.29
CA LYS A 96 10.23 -12.04 10.64
C LYS A 96 11.64 -11.53 10.93
N ASN A 97 12.55 -11.64 9.96
CA ASN A 97 13.92 -11.15 10.11
C ASN A 97 13.97 -9.62 10.17
N LEU A 98 13.34 -8.92 9.21
CA LEU A 98 13.38 -7.45 9.15
C LEU A 98 12.65 -6.80 10.32
N SER A 99 11.48 -7.29 10.69
CA SER A 99 10.69 -6.72 11.79
C SER A 99 11.41 -6.76 13.13
N SER A 100 12.23 -7.78 13.39
CA SER A 100 13.05 -7.87 14.61
C SER A 100 14.11 -6.77 14.72
N ARG A 101 14.51 -6.19 13.58
CA ARG A 101 15.53 -5.14 13.49
C ARG A 101 14.94 -3.73 13.59
N VAL A 102 13.64 -3.57 13.34
CA VAL A 102 12.95 -2.29 13.44
C VAL A 102 12.66 -1.97 14.91
N SER A 103 13.35 -0.96 15.43
CA SER A 103 13.26 -0.47 16.81
C SER A 103 13.21 1.06 16.87
N ILE A 104 12.58 1.61 17.92
CA ILE A 104 12.44 3.06 18.14
C ILE A 104 13.79 3.79 18.14
N SER A 105 14.87 3.17 18.61
CA SER A 105 16.21 3.75 18.65
C SER A 105 16.81 4.04 17.26
N MET A 106 16.40 3.30 16.22
CA MET A 106 16.83 3.57 14.84
C MET A 106 16.14 4.80 14.25
N VAL A 107 14.91 5.09 14.69
CA VAL A 107 14.10 6.22 14.24
C VAL A 107 14.67 7.55 14.78
N THR A 108 15.14 7.57 16.03
CA THR A 108 15.63 8.78 16.69
C THR A 108 17.10 9.13 16.41
N SER A 109 17.92 8.18 15.97
CA SER A 109 19.39 8.38 15.80
C SER A 109 19.83 8.72 14.37
N GLY A 110 18.90 8.78 13.42
CA GLY A 110 19.26 8.95 12.02
C GLY A 110 18.04 8.98 11.12
N SER A 111 17.06 9.84 11.45
CA SER A 111 15.99 10.21 10.54
C SER A 111 16.61 10.99 9.36
N THR A 112 17.32 10.28 8.48
CA THR A 112 17.39 10.69 7.09
C THR A 112 15.93 10.71 6.68
N GLN A 113 15.34 11.91 6.62
CA GLN A 113 14.22 12.12 5.72
C GLN A 113 14.81 11.77 4.36
N ILE A 114 14.74 10.49 4.00
CA ILE A 114 14.95 10.07 2.63
C ILE A 114 13.75 10.70 1.94
N LYS A 115 13.93 11.95 1.48
CA LYS A 115 13.17 12.49 0.37
C LYS A 115 13.43 11.48 -0.72
N ILE A 116 12.56 10.48 -0.79
CA ILE A 116 12.41 9.71 -2.00
C ILE A 116 11.90 10.78 -2.96
N ASN A 117 12.83 11.37 -3.72
CA ASN A 117 12.49 12.11 -4.91
C ASN A 117 11.91 11.06 -5.83
N PHE A 118 10.65 10.70 -5.59
CA PHE A 118 9.83 10.11 -6.60
C PHE A 118 9.89 11.12 -7.74
N GLY A 119 10.59 10.78 -8.81
CA GLY A 119 10.70 11.59 -10.02
C GLY A 119 9.33 11.70 -10.68
N MET A 120 8.37 12.31 -9.99
CA MET A 120 7.11 12.75 -10.56
C MET A 120 7.45 13.99 -11.37
N ALA A 121 7.68 13.77 -12.65
CA ALA A 121 7.42 14.83 -13.61
C ALA A 121 5.96 15.30 -13.37
N PRO A 122 5.72 16.58 -13.04
CA PRO A 122 4.37 17.09 -12.89
C PRO A 122 3.69 17.04 -14.26
N GLY A 123 2.89 16.01 -14.53
CA GLY A 123 2.18 15.90 -15.81
C GLY A 123 1.71 14.51 -16.26
N ALA A 124 1.98 13.43 -15.53
CA ALA A 124 1.45 12.12 -15.90
C ALA A 124 -0.03 12.01 -15.52
N SER A 125 -0.91 12.44 -16.43
CA SER A 125 -2.35 12.21 -16.39
C SER A 125 -2.64 10.73 -16.17
N VAL A 126 -3.32 10.41 -15.07
CA VAL A 126 -3.86 9.06 -14.80
C VAL A 126 -4.67 8.61 -16.02
N PRO A 127 -4.33 7.50 -16.69
CA PRO A 127 -5.19 6.97 -17.73
C PRO A 127 -6.50 6.54 -17.07
N GLN A 128 -7.59 7.24 -17.42
CA GLN A 128 -8.94 6.86 -17.01
C GLN A 128 -9.20 5.43 -17.51
N PRO A 129 -9.76 4.55 -16.66
CA PRO A 129 -10.15 3.22 -17.09
C PRO A 129 -11.22 3.37 -18.18
N ALA A 130 -10.90 2.89 -19.38
CA ALA A 130 -11.84 2.87 -20.51
C ALA A 130 -13.11 2.12 -20.08
N GLU A 131 -14.21 2.86 -19.97
CA GLU A 131 -15.54 2.31 -19.79
C GLU A 131 -15.83 1.37 -20.97
N LYS A 132 -15.81 0.06 -20.70
CA LYS A 132 -16.29 -0.92 -21.67
C LYS A 132 -17.82 -0.75 -21.80
N PRO A 133 -18.37 -0.52 -23.00
CA PRO A 133 -19.79 -0.43 -23.17
C PRO A 133 -20.45 -1.76 -22.78
N LEU A 134 -21.43 -1.64 -21.90
CA LEU A 134 -22.29 -2.72 -21.40
C LEU A 134 -23.05 -3.34 -22.59
N GLN A 135 -22.57 -4.46 -23.13
CA GLN A 135 -23.34 -5.22 -24.12
C GLN A 135 -24.54 -5.86 -23.43
N GLN A 136 -25.72 -5.27 -23.64
CA GLN A 136 -27.01 -5.84 -23.28
C GLN A 136 -27.24 -7.13 -24.06
N ASN A 137 -27.16 -8.26 -23.36
CA ASN A 137 -27.46 -9.57 -23.90
C ASN A 137 -28.98 -9.76 -23.96
N VAL A 138 -29.56 -9.60 -25.17
CA VAL A 138 -31.01 -9.70 -25.41
C VAL A 138 -31.39 -11.18 -25.56
N ASN A 139 -31.84 -11.79 -24.47
CA ASN A 139 -32.27 -13.19 -24.46
C ASN A 139 -33.69 -13.32 -25.04
N ARG A 140 -33.82 -13.60 -26.34
CA ARG A 140 -35.09 -13.97 -26.99
C ARG A 140 -35.31 -15.48 -26.88
N HIS A 141 -36.02 -15.92 -25.83
CA HIS A 141 -36.55 -17.29 -25.76
C HIS A 141 -37.99 -17.33 -26.30
N GLY A 142 -38.13 -17.79 -27.55
CA GLY A 142 -39.40 -18.06 -28.20
C GLY A 142 -40.03 -19.35 -27.68
N ARG A 143 -41.10 -19.24 -26.88
CA ARG A 143 -41.93 -20.36 -26.44
C ARG A 143 -43.00 -20.64 -27.50
N LYS A 144 -42.75 -21.62 -28.39
CA LYS A 144 -43.77 -22.14 -29.31
C LYS A 144 -44.76 -23.03 -28.54
N LYS A 145 -46.04 -22.69 -28.65
CA LYS A 145 -47.19 -23.55 -28.32
C LYS A 145 -47.21 -24.75 -29.27
N LYS A 146 -47.50 -25.95 -28.75
CA LYS A 146 -48.05 -27.03 -29.56
C LYS A 146 -49.23 -27.65 -28.80
N LYS A 147 -50.41 -27.46 -29.40
CA LYS A 147 -51.65 -28.21 -29.11
C LYS A 147 -51.45 -29.65 -29.56
N HIS A 148 -51.95 -30.60 -28.78
CA HIS A 148 -52.76 -31.73 -29.26
C HIS A 148 -53.57 -32.26 -28.08
#